data_AF-A0A3C0W7D8-F1
#
_entry.id   AF-A0A3C0W7D8-F1
#
_cell.length_a   1.000
_cell.length_b   1.000
_cell.length_c   1.000
_cell.angle_alpha   90.00
_cell.angle_beta   90.00
_cell.angle_gamma   90.00
#
_symmetry.space_group_name_H-M   'P 1'
#
loop_
_entity.id
_entity.type
_entity.pdbx_description
1 polymer ?
#
loop_
_entity_poly.entity_id
_entity_poly.type
_entity_poly.pdbx_seq_one_letter_code
_entity_poly.pdbx_strand_id
1 'polypeptide(L)'
;VLAVEALLLGGAAVAAGAGIAPVAIGLMVMAMAVENSVFLRDGEVGVSLTYMTGTLVKTGHALAAAVRGGDPWAFRPYMALWAGLVGGALLGAVVYGRLGLDALWPAAAVAMTLALGVRFNRAA
;
A
#
# COMPACT_ATOMS: atom_id res chain seq x y z
N VAL A 1 12.20 1.35 1.16
CA VAL A 1 10.81 1.75 1.43
C VAL A 1 10.18 0.86 2.49
N LEU A 2 9.83 -0.40 2.19
CA LEU A 2 9.12 -1.28 3.15
C LEU A 2 9.76 -1.37 4.55
N ALA A 3 11.09 -1.43 4.65
CA ALA A 3 11.77 -1.42 5.95
C ALA A 3 11.58 -0.09 6.73
N VAL A 4 11.61 1.04 6.03
CA VAL A 4 11.38 2.36 6.62
C VAL A 4 9.93 2.49 7.08
N GLU A 5 9.00 2.03 6.25
CA GLU A 5 7.57 1.99 6.56
C GLU A 5 7.29 1.13 7.80
N ALA A 6 7.89 -0.05 7.90
CA ALA A 6 7.79 -0.89 9.08
C ALA A 6 8.31 -0.21 10.36
N LEU A 7 9.43 0.51 10.27
CA LEU A 7 9.97 1.27 11.40
C LEU A 7 9.05 2.42 11.82
N LEU A 8 8.47 3.13 10.85
CA LEU A 8 7.53 4.22 11.12
C LEU A 8 6.24 3.70 11.76
N LEU A 9 5.67 2.60 11.26
CA LEU A 9 4.48 1.97 11.84
C LEU A 9 4.76 1.38 13.24
N GLY A 10 5.93 0.75 13.44
CA GLY A 10 6.35 0.27 14.76
C GLY A 10 6.53 1.40 15.76
N GLY A 11 7.15 2.52 15.34
CA GLY A 11 7.24 3.73 16.15
C GLY A 11 5.88 4.34 16.46
N ALA A 12 4.96 4.34 15.49
CA ALA A 12 3.58 4.80 15.68
C ALA A 12 2.83 3.94 16.69
N ALA A 13 3.01 2.62 16.65
CA ALA A 13 2.42 1.68 17.61
C ALA A 13 2.92 1.95 19.04
N VAL A 14 4.24 2.18 19.21
CA VAL A 14 4.83 2.54 20.51
C VAL A 14 4.29 3.87 21.01
N ALA A 15 4.22 4.90 20.16
CA ALA A 15 3.69 6.21 20.54
C ALA A 15 2.19 6.16 20.89
N ALA A 16 1.41 5.35 20.16
CA ALA A 16 0.00 5.11 20.45
C ALA A 16 -0.18 4.41 21.81
N GLY A 17 0.61 3.38 22.10
CA GLY A 17 0.59 2.69 23.40
C GLY A 17 1.03 3.58 24.57
N ALA A 18 1.87 4.58 24.31
CA ALA A 18 2.27 5.61 25.29
C ALA A 18 1.25 6.76 25.43
N GLY A 19 0.15 6.76 24.67
CA GLY A 19 -0.87 7.81 24.70
C GLY A 19 -0.46 9.12 24.00
N ILE A 20 0.62 9.13 23.23
CA ILE A 20 1.16 10.33 22.55
C ILE A 20 0.56 10.42 21.14
N ALA A 21 -0.74 10.71 21.07
CA ALA A 21 -1.50 10.70 19.82
C ALA A 21 -0.89 11.55 18.67
N PRO A 22 -0.37 12.77 18.89
CA PRO A 22 0.22 13.56 17.81
C PRO A 22 1.43 12.89 17.15
N VAL A 23 2.28 12.22 17.94
CA VAL A 23 3.46 11.51 17.44
C VAL A 23 3.04 10.26 16.66
N ALA A 24 2.08 9.50 17.19
CA ALA A 24 1.55 8.33 16.49
C ALA A 24 0.97 8.72 15.11
N ILE A 25 0.16 9.77 15.06
CA ILE A 25 -0.43 10.29 13.82
C ILE A 25 0.66 10.77 12.87
N GLY A 26 1.64 11.55 13.36
CA GLY A 26 2.75 12.02 12.54
C GLY A 26 3.54 10.88 11.90
N LEU A 27 3.83 9.82 12.66
CA LEU A 27 4.53 8.64 12.14
C LEU A 27 3.69 7.85 11.14
N MET A 28 2.37 7.71 11.36
CA MET A 28 1.46 7.09 10.38
C MET A 28 1.39 7.88 9.07
N VAL A 29 1.32 9.22 9.13
CA VAL A 29 1.33 10.09 7.94
C VAL A 29 2.64 9.95 7.18
N MET A 30 3.77 9.90 7.87
CA MET A 30 5.08 9.68 7.25
C MET A 30 5.18 8.30 6.60
N ALA A 31 4.64 7.25 7.23
CA ALA A 31 4.59 5.91 6.64
C ALA A 31 3.83 5.92 5.30
N MET A 32 2.64 6.54 5.29
CA MET A 32 1.83 6.74 4.07
C MET A 32 2.58 7.55 3.00
N ALA A 33 3.34 8.57 3.38
CA ALA A 33 4.14 9.37 2.44
C ALA A 33 5.27 8.55 1.80
N VAL A 34 5.95 7.72 2.60
CA VAL A 34 7.02 6.82 2.13
C VAL A 34 6.45 5.79 1.15
N GLU A 35 5.31 5.16 1.45
CA GLU A 35 4.66 4.19 0.55
C GLU A 35 4.35 4.82 -0.82
N ASN A 36 3.77 6.03 -0.83
CA ASN A 36 3.44 6.75 -2.06
C ASN A 36 4.68 7.16 -2.89
N SER A 37 5.84 7.32 -2.27
CA SER A 37 7.07 7.71 -2.97
C SER A 37 7.68 6.59 -3.83
N VAL A 38 7.30 5.32 -3.61
CA VAL A 38 7.79 4.16 -4.39
C VAL A 38 7.47 4.29 -5.87
N PHE A 39 6.34 4.92 -6.17
CA PHE A 39 5.82 5.02 -7.53
C PHE A 39 6.40 6.21 -8.30
N LEU A 40 7.32 6.97 -7.70
CA LEU A 40 8.12 7.94 -8.42
C LEU A 40 9.20 7.20 -9.23
N ARG A 41 9.11 7.27 -10.56
CA ARG A 41 10.15 6.80 -11.48
C ARG A 41 10.59 7.98 -12.33
N ASP A 42 11.90 8.25 -12.35
CA ASP A 42 12.51 9.29 -13.20
C ASP A 42 11.89 10.70 -13.03
N GLY A 43 11.47 11.06 -11.82
CA GLY A 43 10.88 12.37 -11.52
C GLY A 43 9.39 12.50 -11.83
N GLU A 44 8.78 11.49 -12.46
CA GLU A 44 7.34 11.43 -12.72
C GLU A 44 6.66 10.39 -11.82
N VAL A 45 5.47 10.71 -11.33
CA VAL A 45 4.67 9.80 -10.49
C VAL A 45 3.97 8.79 -11.41
N GLY A 46 4.54 7.59 -11.58
CA GLY A 46 4.01 6.60 -12.52
C GLY A 46 2.59 6.13 -12.20
N VAL A 47 2.29 5.89 -10.92
CA VAL A 47 0.95 5.59 -10.38
C VAL A 47 0.92 5.97 -8.89
N SER A 48 0.36 7.12 -8.50
CA SER A 48 0.15 7.38 -7.06
C SER A 48 -1.09 6.63 -6.56
N LEU A 49 -1.11 6.20 -5.29
CA LEU A 49 -2.31 5.62 -4.68
C LEU A 49 -3.47 6.64 -4.67
N THR A 50 -3.17 7.94 -4.60
CA THR A 50 -4.14 9.04 -4.73
C THR A 50 -4.70 9.20 -6.14
N TYR A 51 -4.03 8.71 -7.18
CA TYR A 51 -4.50 8.66 -8.56
C TYR A 51 -5.08 7.29 -8.96
N MET A 52 -5.43 6.43 -8.00
CA MET A 52 -5.98 5.10 -8.28
C MET A 52 -7.30 5.10 -9.06
N THR A 53 -8.03 6.22 -9.08
CA THR A 53 -9.17 6.41 -9.97
C THR A 53 -8.77 6.28 -11.45
N GLY A 54 -7.58 6.71 -11.82
CA GLY A 54 -7.01 6.52 -13.16
C GLY A 54 -6.79 5.05 -13.52
N THR A 55 -6.43 4.21 -12.56
CA THR A 55 -6.29 2.75 -12.76
C THR A 55 -7.64 2.10 -13.05
N LEU A 56 -8.71 2.52 -12.37
CA LEU A 56 -10.06 2.02 -12.64
C LEU A 56 -10.53 2.45 -14.04
N VAL A 57 -10.27 3.71 -14.41
CA VAL A 57 -10.56 4.22 -15.76
C VAL A 57 -9.78 3.43 -16.83
N LYS A 58 -8.48 3.16 -16.62
CA LYS A 58 -7.67 2.33 -17.53
C LYS A 58 -8.20 0.90 -17.64
N THR A 59 -8.69 0.33 -16.54
CA THR A 59 -9.37 -0.99 -16.55
C THR A 59 -10.58 -0.96 -17.48
N GLY A 60 -11.43 0.07 -17.39
CA GLY A 60 -12.59 0.24 -18.27
C GLY A 60 -12.21 0.41 -19.74
N HIS A 61 -11.18 1.20 -20.04
CA HIS A 61 -10.66 1.35 -21.40
C HIS A 61 -10.12 0.03 -21.96
N ALA A 62 -9.34 -0.72 -21.17
CA ALA A 62 -8.79 -2.00 -21.57
C ALA A 62 -9.90 -3.05 -21.80
N LEU A 63 -10.95 -3.05 -20.97
CA LEU A 63 -12.12 -3.91 -21.17
C LEU A 63 -12.87 -3.54 -22.47
N ALA A 64 -13.09 -2.25 -22.72
CA ALA A 64 -13.73 -1.78 -23.95
C ALA A 64 -12.90 -2.11 -25.20
N ALA A 65 -11.56 -2.06 -25.11
CA ALA A 65 -10.67 -2.48 -26.18
C ALA A 65 -10.74 -4.00 -26.42
N ALA A 66 -10.78 -4.81 -25.36
CA ALA A 66 -10.95 -6.26 -25.45
C ALA A 66 -12.25 -6.65 -26.19
N VAL A 67 -13.37 -5.98 -25.87
CA VAL A 67 -14.66 -6.20 -26.56
C VAL A 67 -14.61 -5.84 -28.04
N ARG A 68 -13.74 -4.89 -28.43
CA ARG A 68 -13.54 -4.47 -29.83
C ARG A 68 -12.49 -5.32 -30.58
N GLY A 69 -12.02 -6.42 -30.01
CA GLY A 69 -11.04 -7.32 -30.62
C GLY A 69 -9.57 -6.98 -30.31
N GLY A 70 -9.32 -6.10 -29.33
CA GLY A 70 -7.99 -5.90 -28.75
C GLY A 70 -7.59 -7.02 -27.79
N ASP A 71 -6.43 -6.88 -27.12
CA ASP A 71 -5.94 -7.88 -26.17
C ASP A 71 -6.94 -8.10 -25.00
N PRO A 72 -7.49 -9.31 -24.85
CA PRO A 72 -8.46 -9.61 -23.80
C PRO A 72 -7.88 -9.58 -22.39
N TRP A 73 -6.56 -9.54 -22.21
CA TRP A 73 -5.91 -9.62 -20.90
C TRP A 73 -5.30 -8.31 -20.42
N ALA A 74 -5.37 -7.24 -21.23
CA ALA A 74 -4.78 -5.94 -20.93
C ALA A 74 -5.35 -5.28 -19.65
N PHE A 75 -6.56 -5.64 -19.22
CA PHE A 75 -7.20 -5.07 -18.03
C PHE A 75 -6.72 -5.71 -16.71
N ARG A 76 -6.19 -6.93 -16.75
CA ARG A 76 -5.81 -7.72 -15.56
C ARG A 76 -4.88 -6.98 -14.60
N PRO A 77 -3.76 -6.35 -15.04
CA PRO A 77 -2.83 -5.71 -14.11
C PRO A 77 -3.48 -4.53 -13.38
N TYR A 78 -4.31 -3.74 -14.07
CA TYR A 78 -5.03 -2.62 -13.45
C TYR A 78 -6.08 -3.10 -12.45
N MET A 79 -6.81 -4.16 -12.80
CA MET A 79 -7.82 -4.75 -11.92
C MET A 79 -7.18 -5.42 -10.69
N ALA A 80 -6.01 -6.04 -10.84
CA ALA A 80 -5.25 -6.61 -9.72
C ALA A 80 -4.79 -5.54 -8.73
N LEU A 81 -4.30 -4.40 -9.21
CA LEU A 81 -3.95 -3.25 -8.36
C LEU A 81 -5.17 -2.73 -7.59
N TRP A 82 -6.31 -2.61 -8.26
CA TRP A 82 -7.55 -2.15 -7.64
C TRP A 82 -8.09 -3.14 -6.61
N ALA A 83 -8.07 -4.44 -6.92
CA ALA A 83 -8.45 -5.48 -5.98
C ALA A 83 -7.52 -5.52 -4.75
N GLY A 84 -6.21 -5.33 -4.95
CA GLY A 84 -5.24 -5.25 -3.85
C GLY A 84 -5.52 -4.08 -2.91
N LEU A 85 -5.81 -2.89 -3.47
CA LEU A 85 -6.18 -1.71 -2.67
C LEU A 85 -7.46 -1.95 -1.85
N VAL A 86 -8.53 -2.42 -2.50
CA VAL A 86 -9.82 -2.68 -1.84
C VAL A 86 -9.68 -3.78 -0.78
N GLY A 87 -8.99 -4.87 -1.11
CA GLY A 87 -8.71 -5.96 -0.18
C GLY A 87 -7.92 -5.49 1.04
N GLY A 88 -6.86 -4.70 0.82
CA GLY A 88 -6.06 -4.11 1.88
C GLY A 88 -6.88 -3.17 2.78
N ALA A 89 -7.72 -2.31 2.19
CA ALA A 89 -8.59 -1.41 2.95
C ALA A 89 -9.63 -2.16 3.80
N LEU A 90 -10.26 -3.20 3.24
CA LEU A 90 -11.23 -4.03 3.97
C LEU A 90 -10.55 -4.79 5.11
N LEU A 91 -9.41 -5.44 4.84
CA LEU A 91 -8.63 -6.12 5.87
C LEU A 91 -8.18 -5.14 6.96
N GLY A 92 -7.67 -3.98 6.58
CA GLY A 92 -7.27 -2.92 7.50
C GLY A 92 -8.42 -2.45 8.39
N ALA A 93 -9.59 -2.18 7.82
CA ALA A 93 -10.79 -1.79 8.58
C ALA A 93 -11.23 -2.88 9.55
N VAL A 94 -11.17 -4.15 9.12
CA VAL A 94 -11.55 -5.30 9.94
C VAL A 94 -10.57 -5.54 11.09
N VAL A 95 -9.26 -5.38 10.86
CA VAL A 95 -8.22 -5.51 11.90
C VAL A 95 -8.28 -4.33 12.87
N TYR A 96 -8.40 -3.10 12.35
CA TYR A 96 -8.57 -1.90 13.15
C TYR A 96 -9.83 -1.96 14.02
N GLY A 97 -10.95 -2.43 13.47
CA GLY A 97 -12.19 -2.59 14.23
C GLY A 97 -12.08 -3.58 15.40
N ARG A 98 -11.11 -4.50 15.39
CA ARG A 98 -10.87 -5.46 16.49
C ARG A 98 -9.75 -5.05 17.44
N LEU A 99 -8.70 -4.41 16.94
CA LEU A 99 -7.47 -4.14 17.69
C LEU A 99 -7.23 -2.64 17.94
N GLY A 100 -8.04 -1.75 17.37
CA GLY A 100 -7.78 -0.31 17.41
C GLY A 100 -6.39 0.03 16.86
N LEU A 101 -5.63 0.84 17.59
CA LEU A 101 -4.27 1.24 17.19
C LEU A 101 -3.23 0.11 17.36
N ASP A 102 -3.54 -0.96 18.10
CA ASP A 102 -2.64 -2.12 18.18
C ASP A 102 -2.53 -2.85 16.83
N ALA A 103 -3.46 -2.59 15.90
CA ALA A 103 -3.38 -3.02 14.50
C ALA A 103 -2.10 -2.56 13.77
N LEU A 104 -1.40 -1.55 14.29
CA LEU A 104 -0.12 -1.08 13.73
C LEU A 104 1.00 -2.13 13.87
N TRP A 105 0.96 -2.99 14.90
CA TRP A 105 1.94 -4.07 15.08
C TRP A 105 1.93 -5.12 13.97
N PRO A 106 0.80 -5.77 13.65
CA PRO A 106 0.76 -6.73 12.55
C PRO A 106 1.07 -6.05 11.20
N ALA A 107 0.66 -4.79 10.98
CA ALA A 107 1.01 -4.04 9.78
C ALA A 107 2.54 -3.84 9.65
N ALA A 108 3.20 -3.41 10.73
CA ALA A 108 4.67 -3.26 10.76
C ALA A 108 5.39 -4.60 10.55
N ALA A 109 4.88 -5.68 11.14
CA ALA A 109 5.44 -7.03 10.97
C ALA A 109 5.33 -7.51 9.51
N VAL A 110 4.18 -7.32 8.86
CA VAL A 110 4.00 -7.65 7.44
C VAL A 110 4.94 -6.83 6.56
N ALA A 111 5.04 -5.51 6.78
CA ALA A 111 5.96 -4.66 6.03
C ALA A 111 7.43 -5.10 6.20
N MET A 112 7.84 -5.45 7.42
CA MET A 112 9.19 -5.93 7.71
C MET A 112 9.49 -7.29 7.05
N THR A 113 8.57 -8.25 7.15
CA THR A 113 8.74 -9.57 6.53
C THR A 113 8.87 -9.47 5.01
N LEU A 114 8.07 -8.63 4.36
CA LEU A 114 8.19 -8.36 2.93
C LEU A 114 9.52 -7.66 2.59
N ALA A 115 9.96 -6.70 3.42
CA ALA A 115 11.25 -6.03 3.22
C ALA A 115 12.43 -7.03 3.26
N LEU A 116 12.41 -7.95 4.23
CA LEU A 116 13.42 -9.00 4.36
C LEU A 116 13.33 -9.99 3.21
N GLY A 117 12.14 -10.47 2.85
CA GLY A 117 11.94 -11.41 1.73
C GLY A 117 12.44 -10.88 0.39
N VAL A 118 12.16 -9.61 0.08
CA VAL A 118 12.68 -8.97 -1.14
C VAL A 118 14.19 -8.82 -1.11
N ARG A 119 14.79 -8.53 0.06
CA ARG A 119 16.25 -8.46 0.21
C ARG A 119 16.91 -9.81 -0.07
N PHE A 120 16.34 -10.91 0.44
CA PHE A 120 16.86 -12.26 0.19
C PHE A 120 16.77 -12.64 -1.28
N ASN A 121 15.66 -12.34 -1.95
CA ASN A 121 15.47 -12.67 -3.37
C ASN A 121 16.37 -11.86 -4.33
N ARG A 122 16.95 -10.74 -3.87
CA ARG A 122 17.95 -9.98 -4.64
C ARG A 122 19.39 -10.40 -4.39
N ALA A 123 19.63 -11.20 -3.34
CA ALA A 123 20.96 -11.67 -2.95
C ALA A 123 21.25 -13.11 -3.42
N ALA A 124 20.25 -13.82 -3.92
CA ALA A 124 20.35 -15.13 -4.58
C ALA A 124 20.39 -14.93 -6.11
#